data_AF-A0A7W1FUV6-F1
#
_entry.id   AF-A0A7W1FUV6-F1
#
_cell.length_a   1.000
_cell.length_b   1.000
_cell.length_c   1.000
_cell.angle_alpha   90.00
_cell.angle_beta   90.00
_cell.angle_gamma   90.00
#
_symmetry.space_group_name_H-M   'P 1'
#
loop_
_entity.id
_entity.type
_entity.pdbx_description
1 polymer ?
#
loop_
_entity_poly.entity_id
_entity_poly.type
_entity_poly.pdbx_seq_one_letter_code
_entity_poly.pdbx_strand_id
1 'polypeptide(L)'
;NEYLRLVEAESRAKAAHRAASDELTRAVISRYPKLTEEEIKALVIEDKWMASVQRGVREETDRVARTVAGRVRVLEERYAEPLPDLAAEVESLGDRVEEHLRNMGVEWAARV
;
A
#
# COMPACT_ATOMS: atom_id res chain seq x y z
N ASN A 1 -35.49 3.29 34.39
CA ASN A 1 -34.83 4.35 35.19
C ASN A 1 -33.31 4.40 34.95
N GLU A 2 -32.66 3.29 34.56
CA GLU A 2 -31.23 3.26 34.20
C GLU A 2 -30.89 4.06 32.92
N TYR A 3 -31.72 3.97 31.88
CA TYR A 3 -31.57 4.74 30.65
C TYR A 3 -31.45 6.25 30.89
N LEU A 4 -32.32 6.82 31.74
CA LEU A 4 -32.27 8.25 32.06
C LEU A 4 -30.95 8.64 32.76
N ARG A 5 -30.44 7.79 33.66
CA ARG A 5 -29.15 8.03 34.32
C ARG A 5 -27.97 7.99 33.35
N LEU A 6 -27.99 7.08 32.38
CA LEU A 6 -26.97 7.00 31.32
C LEU A 6 -27.00 8.24 30.41
N VAL A 7 -28.19 8.70 30.01
CA VAL A 7 -28.36 9.92 29.21
C VAL A 7 -27.88 11.17 29.97
N GLU A 8 -28.18 11.26 31.26
CA GLU A 8 -27.66 12.35 32.11
C GLU A 8 -26.14 12.28 32.26
N ALA A 9 -25.58 11.09 32.46
CA ALA A 9 -24.13 10.91 32.55
C ALA A 9 -23.42 11.27 31.25
N GLU A 10 -23.95 10.85 30.10
CA GLU A 10 -23.46 11.22 28.77
C GLU A 10 -23.51 12.74 28.57
N SER A 11 -24.61 13.38 28.96
CA SER A 11 -24.78 14.83 28.84
C SER A 11 -23.75 15.59 29.69
N ARG A 12 -23.53 15.15 30.94
CA ARG A 12 -22.48 15.72 31.80
C ARG A 12 -21.09 15.51 31.22
N ALA A 13 -20.79 14.32 30.69
CA ALA A 13 -19.50 14.02 30.07
C ALA A 13 -19.26 14.89 28.83
N LYS A 14 -20.27 15.06 27.97
CA LYS A 14 -20.21 15.96 26.80
C LYS A 14 -19.98 17.42 27.21
N ALA A 15 -20.66 17.89 28.25
CA ALA A 15 -20.46 19.24 28.76
C ALA A 15 -19.05 19.44 29.32
N ALA A 16 -18.55 18.50 30.12
CA ALA A 16 -17.19 18.52 30.65
C ALA A 16 -16.13 18.49 29.54
N HIS A 17 -16.30 17.63 28.53
CA HIS A 17 -15.41 17.56 27.37
C HIS A 17 -15.36 18.89 26.60
N ARG A 18 -16.52 19.53 26.38
CA ARG A 18 -16.59 20.83 25.70
C ARG A 18 -15.87 21.90 26.52
N ALA A 19 -16.15 22.01 27.81
CA ALA A 19 -15.49 22.98 28.70
C ALA A 19 -13.96 22.81 28.70
N ALA A 20 -13.48 21.56 28.81
CA ALA A 20 -12.05 21.26 28.77
C ALA A 20 -11.43 21.57 27.39
N SER A 21 -12.14 21.28 26.29
CA SER A 21 -11.69 21.61 24.93
C SER A 21 -11.59 23.13 24.71
N ASP A 22 -12.54 23.89 25.22
CA ASP A 22 -12.56 25.36 25.13
C ASP A 22 -11.46 26.00 25.98
N GLU A 23 -11.18 25.42 27.16
CA GLU A 23 -10.05 25.82 28.00
C GLU A 23 -8.71 25.55 27.31
N LEU A 24 -8.52 24.32 26.79
CA LEU A 24 -7.32 23.96 26.04
C LEU A 24 -7.13 24.87 24.82
N THR A 25 -8.19 25.13 24.06
CA THR A 25 -8.15 26.01 22.88
C THR A 25 -7.68 27.42 23.27
N ARG A 26 -8.24 28.00 24.35
CA ARG A 26 -7.80 29.31 24.84
C ARG A 26 -6.34 29.30 25.28
N ALA A 27 -5.91 28.27 25.99
CA ALA A 27 -4.52 28.11 26.43
C ALA A 27 -3.57 28.05 25.22
N VAL A 28 -3.91 27.25 24.22
CA VAL A 28 -3.16 27.12 22.96
C VAL A 28 -3.06 28.46 22.24
N ILE A 29 -4.18 29.15 22.00
CA ILE A 29 -4.19 30.48 21.35
C ILE A 29 -3.31 31.48 22.11
N SER A 30 -3.34 31.46 23.45
CA SER A 30 -2.52 32.35 24.27
C SER A 30 -1.01 32.10 24.16
N ARG A 31 -0.61 30.91 23.69
CA ARG A 31 0.80 30.54 23.46
C ARG A 31 1.32 31.03 22.12
N TYR A 32 0.50 31.10 21.07
CA TYR A 32 0.92 31.48 19.72
C TYR A 32 1.72 32.80 19.65
N PRO A 33 1.28 33.91 20.29
CA PRO A 33 2.04 35.17 20.25
C PRO A 33 3.38 35.12 21.00
N LYS A 34 3.60 34.08 21.81
CA LYS A 34 4.81 33.90 22.65
C LYS A 34 5.82 32.96 22.01
N LEU A 35 5.55 32.44 20.81
CA LEU A 35 6.46 31.53 20.13
C LEU A 35 7.63 32.31 19.53
N THR A 36 8.85 31.80 19.72
CA THR A 36 10.03 32.33 19.03
C THR A 36 10.09 31.84 17.58
N GLU A 37 10.93 32.47 16.75
CA GLU A 37 11.12 32.03 15.37
C GLU A 37 11.64 30.59 15.30
N GLU A 38 12.53 30.20 16.21
CA GLU A 38 13.07 28.84 16.31
C GLU A 38 11.98 27.83 16.65
N GLU A 39 11.11 28.15 17.62
CA GLU A 39 9.97 27.32 17.98
C GLU A 39 8.98 27.18 16.81
N ILE A 40 8.72 28.28 16.09
CA ILE A 40 7.87 28.27 14.89
C ILE A 40 8.48 27.38 13.80
N LYS A 41 9.78 27.50 13.54
CA LYS A 41 10.46 26.67 12.53
C LYS A 41 10.40 25.19 12.89
N ALA A 42 10.64 24.82 14.15
CA ALA A 42 10.50 23.44 14.58
C ALA A 42 9.09 22.89 14.34
N LEU A 43 8.05 23.65 14.76
CA LEU A 43 6.66 23.22 14.60
C LEU A 43 6.21 23.10 13.14
N VAL A 44 6.63 24.05 12.28
CA VAL A 44 6.16 24.10 10.89
C VAL A 44 6.99 23.18 9.99
N ILE A 45 8.32 23.25 10.09
CA ILE A 45 9.21 22.51 9.19
C ILE A 45 9.26 21.06 9.65
N GLU A 46 9.66 20.80 10.89
CA GLU A 46 9.89 19.42 11.35
C GLU A 46 8.57 18.72 11.66
N ASP A 47 7.77 19.26 12.59
CA ASP A 47 6.62 18.54 13.13
C ASP A 47 5.45 18.46 12.14
N LYS A 48 5.31 19.46 11.25
CA LYS A 48 4.21 19.52 10.28
C LYS A 48 4.64 19.06 8.89
N TRP A 49 5.59 19.76 8.26
CA TRP A 49 5.91 19.52 6.85
C TRP A 49 6.73 18.24 6.66
N MET A 50 7.83 18.06 7.40
CA MET A 50 8.65 16.85 7.30
C MET A 50 7.84 15.62 7.68
N ALA A 51 7.04 15.68 8.75
CA ALA A 51 6.12 14.59 9.11
C ALA A 51 5.11 14.26 7.99
N SER A 52 4.55 15.27 7.33
CA SER A 52 3.61 15.08 6.21
C SER A 52 4.31 14.46 4.99
N VAL A 53 5.47 14.97 4.61
CA VAL A 53 6.24 14.47 3.46
C VAL A 53 6.67 13.03 3.70
N GLN A 54 7.23 12.72 4.87
CA GLN A 54 7.64 11.37 5.20
C GLN A 54 6.46 10.38 5.18
N ARG A 55 5.29 10.80 5.68
CA ARG A 55 4.07 9.99 5.61
C ARG A 55 3.66 9.73 4.16
N GLY A 56 3.64 10.76 3.33
CA GLY A 56 3.30 10.64 1.91
C GLY A 56 4.26 9.71 1.16
N VAL A 57 5.57 9.81 1.41
CA VAL A 57 6.58 8.92 0.81
C VAL A 57 6.36 7.46 1.21
N ARG A 58 6.06 7.19 2.49
CA ARG A 58 5.75 5.83 2.95
C ARG A 58 4.48 5.29 2.32
N GLU A 59 3.41 6.07 2.31
CA GLU A 59 2.13 5.68 1.69
C GLU A 59 2.28 5.40 0.19
N GLU A 60 3.09 6.21 -0.51
CA GLU A 60 3.41 6.01 -1.93
C GLU A 60 4.18 4.71 -2.15
N THR A 61 5.19 4.46 -1.33
CA THR A 61 6.00 3.22 -1.38
C THR A 61 5.11 1.99 -1.22
N ASP A 62 4.23 2.02 -0.21
CA ASP A 62 3.29 0.92 0.04
C ASP A 62 2.27 0.76 -1.09
N ARG A 63 1.81 1.86 -1.68
CA ARG A 63 0.88 1.83 -2.81
C ARG A 63 1.53 1.19 -4.03
N VAL A 64 2.75 1.58 -4.37
CA VAL A 64 3.51 0.99 -5.48
C VAL A 64 3.78 -0.49 -5.22
N ALA A 65 4.20 -0.87 -4.01
CA ALA A 65 4.41 -2.27 -3.64
C ALA A 65 3.15 -3.12 -3.83
N ARG A 66 1.99 -2.65 -3.33
CA ARG A 66 0.70 -3.32 -3.54
C ARG A 66 0.32 -3.43 -5.02
N THR A 67 0.58 -2.39 -5.80
CA THR A 67 0.29 -2.38 -7.24
C THR A 67 1.13 -3.42 -7.98
N VAL A 68 2.42 -3.48 -7.69
CA VAL A 68 3.33 -4.47 -8.29
C VAL A 68 2.92 -5.88 -7.90
N ALA A 69 2.65 -6.14 -6.62
CA ALA A 69 2.19 -7.45 -6.15
C ALA A 69 0.90 -7.89 -6.85
N GLY A 70 -0.07 -6.98 -7.01
CA GLY A 70 -1.30 -7.25 -7.75
C GLY A 70 -1.04 -7.60 -9.22
N ARG A 71 -0.15 -6.87 -9.89
CA ARG A 71 0.21 -7.14 -11.29
C ARG A 71 0.91 -8.49 -11.47
N VAL A 72 1.80 -8.87 -10.55
CA VAL A 72 2.46 -10.18 -10.57
C VAL A 72 1.42 -11.29 -10.45
N ARG A 73 0.48 -11.17 -9.52
CA ARG A 73 -0.61 -12.13 -9.36
C ARG A 73 -1.47 -12.26 -10.61
N VAL A 74 -1.84 -11.14 -11.23
CA VAL A 74 -2.60 -11.15 -12.49
C VAL A 74 -1.82 -11.86 -13.61
N LEU A 75 -0.51 -11.69 -13.68
CA LEU A 75 0.32 -12.38 -14.67
C LEU A 75 0.42 -13.88 -14.39
N GLU A 76 0.61 -14.26 -13.13
CA GLU A 76 0.61 -15.65 -12.70
C GLU A 76 -0.71 -16.34 -13.07
N GLU A 77 -1.85 -15.76 -12.68
CA GLU A 77 -3.18 -16.28 -12.98
C GLU A 77 -3.42 -16.36 -14.50
N ARG A 78 -3.01 -15.35 -15.27
CA ARG A 78 -3.20 -15.33 -16.73
C ARG A 78 -2.38 -16.40 -17.46
N TYR A 79 -1.20 -16.72 -16.95
CA TYR A 79 -0.25 -17.60 -17.64
C TYR A 79 -0.11 -18.98 -17.01
N ALA A 80 -0.89 -19.27 -15.97
CA ALA A 80 -0.88 -20.56 -15.27
C ALA A 80 -1.16 -21.76 -16.19
N GLU A 81 -2.11 -21.63 -17.11
CA GLU A 81 -2.49 -22.69 -18.06
C GLU A 81 -1.85 -22.52 -19.45
N PRO A 82 -1.89 -21.35 -20.11
CA PRO A 82 -1.47 -21.26 -21.51
C PRO A 82 0.04 -21.39 -21.73
N LEU A 83 0.89 -21.05 -20.74
CA LEU A 83 2.35 -21.23 -20.91
C LEU A 83 2.75 -22.72 -20.89
N PRO A 84 2.29 -23.54 -19.93
CA PRO A 84 2.48 -24.99 -19.99
C PRO A 84 1.95 -25.61 -21.27
N ASP A 85 0.75 -25.22 -21.73
CA ASP A 85 0.15 -25.76 -22.95
C ASP A 85 1.01 -25.47 -24.18
N LEU A 86 1.45 -24.22 -24.34
CA LEU A 86 2.35 -23.83 -25.44
C LEU A 86 3.70 -24.54 -25.35
N ALA A 87 4.25 -24.76 -24.15
CA ALA A 87 5.48 -25.49 -23.97
C ALA A 87 5.34 -26.95 -24.42
N ALA A 88 4.22 -27.61 -24.08
CA ALA A 88 3.92 -28.97 -24.52
C ALA A 88 3.69 -29.06 -26.03
N GLU A 89 3.03 -28.06 -26.63
CA GLU A 89 2.83 -28.01 -28.09
C GLU A 89 4.17 -27.86 -28.83
N VAL A 90 5.07 -27.00 -28.34
CA VAL A 90 6.42 -26.83 -28.91
C VAL A 90 7.24 -28.11 -28.81
N GLU A 91 7.16 -28.82 -27.69
CA GLU A 91 7.84 -30.12 -27.51
C GLU A 91 7.34 -31.13 -28.55
N SER A 92 6.02 -31.31 -28.65
CA SER A 92 5.37 -32.22 -29.60
C SER A 92 5.72 -31.91 -31.06
N LEU A 93 5.67 -30.63 -31.45
CA LEU A 93 6.06 -30.22 -32.79
C LEU A 93 7.56 -30.44 -33.05
N GLY A 94 8.40 -30.19 -32.04
CA GLY A 94 9.84 -30.46 -32.13
C GLY A 94 10.15 -31.94 -32.36
N ASP A 95 9.45 -32.83 -31.65
CA ASP A 95 9.64 -34.28 -31.81
C ASP A 95 9.22 -34.75 -33.20
N ARG A 96 8.13 -34.19 -33.75
CA ARG A 96 7.72 -34.45 -35.14
C ARG A 96 8.76 -33.98 -36.16
N VAL A 97 9.37 -32.81 -35.94
CA VAL A 97 10.44 -32.29 -36.81
C VAL A 97 11.65 -33.21 -36.75
N GLU A 98 12.04 -33.66 -35.56
CA GLU A 98 13.18 -34.56 -35.41
C GLU A 98 12.94 -35.90 -36.10
N GLU A 99 11.74 -36.47 -35.97
CA GLU A 99 11.33 -37.67 -36.71
C GLU A 99 11.45 -37.47 -38.23
N HIS A 100 10.96 -36.35 -38.76
CA HIS A 100 11.03 -36.06 -40.20
C HIS A 100 12.48 -35.90 -40.66
N LEU A 101 13.34 -35.24 -39.88
CA LEU A 101 14.76 -35.08 -40.21
C LEU A 101 15.50 -36.42 -40.21
N ARG A 102 15.23 -37.30 -39.24
CA ARG A 102 15.77 -38.67 -39.23
C ARG A 102 15.33 -39.45 -40.47
N ASN A 103 14.05 -39.35 -40.86
CA ASN A 103 13.53 -39.98 -42.08
C ASN A 103 14.19 -39.43 -43.36
N MET A 104 14.68 -38.18 -43.33
CA MET A 104 15.44 -37.56 -44.42
C MET A 104 16.95 -37.90 -44.39
N GLY A 105 17.42 -38.68 -43.41
CA GLY A 105 18.83 -39.05 -43.28
C GLY A 105 19.72 -37.96 -42.66
N VAL A 106 19.13 -36.99 -41.96
CA VAL A 106 19.85 -35.90 -41.27
C VAL A 106 19.91 -36.22 -39.77
N GLU A 107 21.11 -36.34 -39.21
CA GLU A 107 21.28 -36.43 -37.75
C GLU A 107 21.17 -35.04 -37.13
N TRP A 108 20.17 -34.85 -36.26
CA TRP A 108 19.96 -33.62 -35.50
C TRP A 108 20.65 -33.72 -34.14
N ALA A 109 21.54 -32.78 -33.82
CA ALA A 109 22.19 -32.72 -32.51
C ALA A 109 21.19 -32.21 -31.45
N ALA A 110 20.99 -33.01 -30.39
CA ALA A 110 19.96 -32.78 -29.38
C ALA A 110 20.16 -31.50 -28.53
N ARG A 111 19.03 -31.00 -28.03
CA ARG A 111 18.76 -29.71 -27.35
C ARG A 111 19.76 -29.34 -26.21
N VAL A 112 20.05 -28.04 -26.08
CA VAL A 112 20.58 -27.40 -24.85
C VAL A 112 19.41 -27.08 -23.91
#